data_AF-T0PTS7-F1
#
_entry.id   AF-T0PTS7-F1
#
_cell.length_a   1.000
_cell.length_b   1.000
_cell.length_c   1.000
_cell.angle_alpha   90.00
_cell.angle_beta   90.00
_cell.angle_gamma   90.00
#
_symmetry.space_group_name_H-M   'P 1'
#
loop_
_entity.id
_entity.type
_entity.pdbx_description
1 polymer ?
#
loop_
_entity_poly.entity_id
_entity_poly.type
_entity_poly.pdbx_seq_one_letter_code
_entity_poly.pdbx_strand_id
1 'polypeptide(L)'
;MRAVLYSIFAANGRWFNPDATKPVVGAKDSVVVQVKAASLNPIDYKLPALLMQGKGVGLDLAGVVTAVSPDVTTVAVGDRVFGSTNGSLAEHAICKASKLALLPASFSYVRGAALPTTFVTAYQALTKHGFQAGQSVLVIGASGGCGTAAIQLAKGLGAREVVGVCSKANEELVLSLVDHGPRVGQPL
;
A
#
# COMPACT_ATOMS: atom_id res chain seq x y z
N MET A 1 7.59 22.19 1.29
CA MET A 1 6.42 21.33 1.04
C MET A 1 6.01 20.72 2.36
N ARG A 2 4.73 20.44 2.55
CA ARG A 2 4.23 19.85 3.79
C ARG A 2 4.57 18.35 3.84
N ALA A 3 5.12 17.89 4.95
CA ALA A 3 5.45 16.48 5.17
C ALA A 3 5.41 16.12 6.65
N VAL A 4 5.18 14.84 6.96
CA VAL A 4 5.33 14.29 8.30
C VAL A 4 6.66 13.55 8.37
N LEU A 5 7.50 13.94 9.33
CA LEU A 5 8.82 13.36 9.57
C LEU A 5 8.88 12.72 10.95
N TYR A 6 9.66 11.66 11.11
CA TYR A 6 9.99 11.15 12.44
C TYR A 6 10.87 12.16 13.18
N SER A 7 10.54 12.43 14.45
CA SER A 7 11.28 13.36 15.29
C SER A 7 11.23 12.96 16.76
N ILE A 8 12.38 12.74 17.39
CA ILE A 8 12.52 12.52 18.83
C ILE A 8 12.10 13.74 19.67
N PHE A 9 12.01 14.92 19.05
CA PHE A 9 11.57 16.14 19.72
C PHE A 9 10.04 16.31 19.72
N ALA A 10 9.30 15.44 19.01
CA ALA A 10 7.85 15.46 18.98
C ALA A 10 7.26 14.49 20.01
N ALA A 11 6.20 14.89 20.71
CA ALA A 11 5.59 14.12 21.79
C ALA A 11 5.13 12.70 21.38
N ASN A 12 4.74 12.51 20.12
CA ASN A 12 4.36 11.21 19.58
C ASN A 12 5.43 10.60 18.66
N GLY A 13 6.63 11.20 18.59
CA GLY A 13 7.72 10.78 17.71
C GLY A 13 7.60 11.24 16.25
N ARG A 14 6.59 12.05 15.89
CA ARG A 14 6.32 12.51 14.52
C ARG A 14 6.05 14.01 14.52
N TRP A 15 6.69 14.72 13.62
CA TRP A 15 6.58 16.16 13.45
C TRP A 15 5.96 16.48 12.09
N PHE A 16 4.96 17.36 12.09
CA PHE A 16 4.46 17.97 10.87
C PHE A 16 5.37 19.14 10.49
N ASN A 17 6.16 18.94 9.44
CA ASN A 17 7.05 19.95 8.88
C ASN A 17 6.35 20.65 7.70
N PRO A 18 5.96 21.93 7.82
CA PRO A 18 5.35 22.68 6.72
C PRO A 18 6.34 23.00 5.58
N ASP A 19 7.64 23.02 5.88
CA ASP A 19 8.70 23.55 5.02
C ASP A 19 9.74 22.49 4.64
N ALA A 20 9.33 21.21 4.57
CA ALA A 20 10.23 20.15 4.13
C ALA A 20 10.71 20.37 2.69
N THR A 21 11.95 19.98 2.41
CA THR A 21 12.53 20.07 1.06
C THR A 21 11.79 19.14 0.11
N LYS A 22 11.33 19.68 -1.04
CA LYS A 22 10.73 18.86 -2.09
C LYS A 22 11.80 17.94 -2.70
N PRO A 23 11.56 16.62 -2.81
CA PRO A 23 12.52 15.72 -3.41
C PRO A 23 12.67 15.99 -4.91
N VAL A 24 13.87 15.67 -5.41
CA VAL A 24 14.21 15.66 -6.83
C VAL A 24 14.74 14.28 -7.20
N VAL A 25 14.58 13.90 -8.46
CA VAL A 25 15.24 12.69 -8.99
C VAL A 25 16.76 12.90 -9.01
N GLY A 26 17.52 11.82 -8.84
CA GLY A 26 18.98 11.89 -8.78
C GLY A 26 19.69 10.54 -8.61
N ALA A 27 18.96 9.52 -8.15
CA ALA A 27 19.40 8.12 -8.15
C ALA A 27 18.76 7.34 -9.29
N LYS A 28 19.36 6.21 -9.69
CA LYS A 28 18.74 5.24 -10.59
C LYS A 28 17.39 4.74 -10.04
N ASP A 29 16.50 4.32 -10.93
CA ASP A 29 15.16 3.83 -10.61
C ASP A 29 14.32 4.84 -9.80
N SER A 30 14.63 6.14 -9.84
CA SER A 30 13.98 7.14 -8.98
C SER A 30 12.87 7.91 -9.71
N VAL A 31 11.73 8.05 -9.03
CA VAL A 31 10.54 8.75 -9.50
C VAL A 31 10.04 9.69 -8.39
N VAL A 32 9.62 10.91 -8.73
CA VAL A 32 8.92 11.80 -7.79
C VAL A 32 7.43 11.79 -8.09
N VAL A 33 6.63 11.41 -7.09
CA VAL A 33 5.17 11.36 -7.18
C VAL A 33 4.58 12.50 -6.37
N GLN A 34 3.68 13.28 -6.97
CA GLN A 34 2.77 14.15 -6.23
C GLN A 34 1.70 13.28 -5.59
N VAL A 35 1.72 13.20 -4.25
CA VAL A 35 0.83 12.33 -3.50
C VAL A 35 -0.59 12.92 -3.52
N LYS A 36 -1.56 12.10 -3.94
CA LYS A 36 -2.99 12.45 -3.91
C LYS A 36 -3.72 11.75 -2.78
N ALA A 37 -3.25 10.57 -2.39
CA ALA A 37 -3.69 9.85 -1.20
C ALA A 37 -2.53 9.03 -0.63
N ALA A 38 -2.55 8.84 0.68
CA ALA A 38 -1.67 7.93 1.40
C ALA A 38 -2.50 7.14 2.42
N SER A 39 -2.06 5.94 2.78
CA SER A 39 -2.71 5.14 3.83
C SER A 39 -1.82 5.04 5.06
N LEU A 40 -2.45 4.73 6.20
CA LEU A 40 -1.78 4.53 7.47
C LEU A 40 -1.67 3.05 7.79
N ASN A 41 -0.47 2.65 8.18
CA ASN A 41 -0.12 1.29 8.56
C ASN A 41 0.44 1.28 10.00
N PRO A 42 0.30 0.17 10.75
CA PRO A 42 0.86 0.06 12.09
C PRO A 42 2.33 0.42 12.20
N ILE A 43 3.12 0.10 11.18
CA ILE A 43 4.55 0.43 11.13
C ILE A 43 4.83 1.94 11.15
N ASP A 44 3.94 2.75 10.55
CA ASP A 44 4.11 4.21 10.48
C ASP A 44 4.15 4.83 11.87
N TYR A 45 3.34 4.30 12.79
CA TYR A 45 3.24 4.82 14.15
C TYR A 45 3.96 3.96 15.20
N LYS A 46 4.33 2.71 14.90
CA LYS A 46 5.08 1.84 15.84
C LYS A 46 6.60 1.93 15.70
N LEU A 47 7.13 2.46 14.59
CA LEU A 47 8.57 2.63 14.43
C LEU A 47 9.12 3.66 15.45
N PRO A 48 10.19 3.33 16.19
CA PRO A 48 10.82 4.27 17.12
C PRO A 48 11.45 5.45 16.38
N ALA A 49 11.08 6.67 16.77
CA ALA A 49 11.60 7.90 16.15
C ALA A 49 13.13 8.00 16.23
N LEU A 50 13.75 7.46 17.29
CA LEU A 50 15.21 7.43 17.45
C LEU A 50 15.94 6.78 16.26
N LEU A 51 15.38 5.73 15.66
CA LEU A 51 15.98 5.02 14.52
C LEU A 51 15.66 5.67 13.17
N MET A 52 14.70 6.60 13.16
CA MET A 52 14.12 7.17 11.95
C MET A 52 14.23 8.68 11.90
N GLN A 53 14.98 9.31 12.80
CA GLN A 53 15.09 10.77 12.95
C GLN A 53 15.24 11.48 11.60
N GLY A 54 14.35 12.43 11.32
CA GLY A 54 14.34 13.23 10.10
C GLY A 54 13.84 12.51 8.83
N LYS A 55 13.60 11.20 8.87
CA LYS A 55 13.04 10.46 7.73
C LYS A 55 11.54 10.71 7.61
N GLY A 56 11.02 10.61 6.39
CA GLY A 56 9.59 10.70 6.12
C GLY A 56 8.80 9.54 6.72
N VAL A 57 7.58 9.82 7.16
CA VAL A 57 6.60 8.84 7.69
C VAL A 57 5.67 8.38 6.57
N GLY A 58 5.17 7.15 6.66
CA GLY A 58 4.20 6.59 5.73
C GLY A 58 4.84 5.67 4.71
N LEU A 59 4.11 4.60 4.37
CA LEU A 59 4.54 3.64 3.37
C LEU A 59 3.77 3.71 2.05
N ASP A 60 2.45 3.84 2.11
CA ASP A 60 1.62 3.66 0.92
C ASP A 60 1.23 5.00 0.32
N LEU A 61 1.18 5.06 -1.01
CA LEU A 61 0.67 6.21 -1.74
C LEU A 61 -0.08 5.82 -3.01
N ALA A 62 -0.89 6.76 -3.47
CA ALA A 62 -1.28 6.89 -4.85
C ALA A 62 -1.21 8.36 -5.27
N GLY A 63 -0.83 8.60 -6.51
CA GLY A 63 -0.58 9.96 -6.98
C GLY A 63 -0.26 10.05 -8.46
N VAL A 64 0.35 11.17 -8.83
CA VAL A 64 0.73 11.48 -10.22
C VAL A 64 2.24 11.63 -10.30
N VAL A 65 2.87 10.99 -11.28
CA VAL A 65 4.31 11.12 -11.52
C VAL A 65 4.63 12.53 -12.02
N THR A 66 5.59 13.18 -11.37
CA THR A 66 6.04 14.55 -11.70
C THR A 66 7.47 14.65 -12.21
N ALA A 67 8.30 13.62 -11.95
CA ALA A 67 9.65 13.52 -12.49
C ALA A 67 10.09 12.05 -12.48
N VAL A 68 10.89 11.66 -13.46
CA VAL A 68 11.47 10.32 -13.61
C VAL A 68 12.96 10.42 -13.89
N SER A 69 13.74 9.46 -13.39
CA SER A 69 15.16 9.34 -13.73
C SER A 69 15.31 8.79 -15.16
N PRO A 70 16.39 9.12 -15.89
CA PRO A 70 16.54 8.74 -17.30
C PRO A 70 16.50 7.24 -17.59
N ASP A 71 16.81 6.39 -16.61
CA ASP A 71 16.82 4.94 -16.72
C ASP A 71 15.44 4.29 -16.49
N VAL A 72 14.43 5.05 -16.05
CA VAL A 72 13.08 4.54 -15.78
C VAL A 72 12.27 4.46 -17.07
N THR A 73 11.78 3.26 -17.40
CA THR A 73 10.95 3.02 -18.59
C THR A 73 9.55 2.49 -18.27
N THR A 74 9.26 2.16 -17.00
CA THR A 74 8.01 1.52 -16.58
C THR A 74 6.87 2.51 -16.29
N VAL A 75 7.19 3.79 -16.07
CA VAL A 75 6.26 4.89 -15.83
C VAL A 75 6.81 6.19 -16.42
N ALA A 76 5.94 7.14 -16.75
CA ALA A 76 6.26 8.44 -17.30
C ALA A 76 5.61 9.58 -16.50
N VAL A 77 6.08 10.82 -16.71
CA VAL A 77 5.46 12.02 -16.13
C VAL A 77 4.00 12.13 -16.58
N GLY A 78 3.09 12.38 -15.63
CA GLY A 78 1.65 12.42 -15.85
C GLY A 78 0.94 11.10 -15.51
N ASP A 79 1.66 9.98 -15.38
CA ASP A 79 1.05 8.70 -15.04
C ASP A 79 0.43 8.73 -13.64
N ARG A 80 -0.74 8.11 -13.55
CA ARG A 80 -1.40 7.81 -12.28
C ARG A 80 -0.79 6.51 -11.75
N VAL A 81 -0.26 6.56 -10.54
CA VAL A 81 0.46 5.42 -9.95
C VAL A 81 0.01 5.17 -8.52
N PHE A 82 0.22 3.96 -8.05
CA PHE A 82 0.13 3.57 -6.66
C PHE A 82 1.28 2.62 -6.29
N GLY A 83 1.60 2.53 -5.00
CA GLY A 83 2.68 1.67 -4.55
C GLY A 83 3.21 2.07 -3.18
N SER A 84 4.42 1.61 -2.88
CA SER A 84 5.05 1.79 -1.57
C SER A 84 6.35 2.58 -1.66
N THR A 85 6.60 3.46 -0.71
CA THR A 85 7.88 4.17 -0.50
C THR A 85 8.10 4.41 0.99
N ASN A 86 9.13 5.15 1.39
CA ASN A 86 9.20 5.75 2.73
C ASN A 86 8.90 7.24 2.61
N GLY A 87 8.06 7.78 3.49
CA GLY A 87 7.71 9.19 3.47
C GLY A 87 6.51 9.53 2.60
N SER A 88 5.53 8.63 2.48
CA SER A 88 4.32 8.89 1.72
C SER A 88 3.38 9.92 2.35
N LEU A 89 3.50 10.20 3.65
CA LEU A 89 2.79 11.30 4.33
C LEU A 89 3.45 12.65 4.03
N ALA A 90 3.46 13.03 2.75
CA ALA A 90 4.02 14.27 2.24
C ALA A 90 3.29 14.70 0.97
N GLU A 91 3.41 15.97 0.56
CA GLU A 91 2.85 16.44 -0.71
C GLU A 91 3.52 15.80 -1.94
N HIS A 92 4.81 15.48 -1.83
CA HIS A 92 5.56 14.73 -2.84
C HIS A 92 6.45 13.70 -2.16
N ALA A 93 6.60 12.53 -2.78
CA ALA A 93 7.46 11.46 -2.30
C ALA A 93 8.41 10.99 -3.40
N ILE A 94 9.66 10.76 -3.04
CA ILE A 94 10.62 10.06 -3.89
C ILE A 94 10.38 8.56 -3.75
N CYS A 95 10.25 7.87 -4.87
CA CYS A 95 9.88 6.46 -4.95
C CYS A 95 10.89 5.73 -5.84
N LYS A 96 10.94 4.42 -5.68
CA LYS A 96 11.55 3.54 -6.67
C LYS A 96 10.52 3.20 -7.73
N ALA A 97 10.82 3.30 -9.03
CA ALA A 97 9.87 2.93 -10.09
C ALA A 97 9.48 1.45 -9.98
N SER A 98 10.43 0.59 -9.60
CA SER A 98 10.21 -0.82 -9.27
C SER A 98 9.24 -1.10 -8.10
N LYS A 99 8.83 -0.07 -7.35
CA LYS A 99 7.86 -0.16 -6.24
C LYS A 99 6.52 0.51 -6.57
N LEU A 100 6.35 0.96 -7.81
CA LEU A 100 5.13 1.58 -8.30
C LEU A 100 4.49 0.71 -9.38
N ALA A 101 3.16 0.80 -9.47
CA ALA A 101 2.38 0.27 -10.57
C ALA A 101 1.43 1.36 -11.07
N LEU A 102 1.02 1.25 -12.34
CA LEU A 102 0.00 2.12 -12.92
C LEU A 102 -1.33 1.92 -12.17
N LEU A 103 -1.95 3.02 -11.77
CA LEU A 103 -3.26 3.02 -11.14
C LEU A 103 -4.34 2.91 -12.23
N PRO A 104 -5.19 1.86 -12.21
CA PRO A 104 -6.27 1.73 -13.18
C PRO A 104 -7.18 2.96 -13.22
N ALA A 105 -7.65 3.32 -14.42
CA ALA A 105 -8.48 4.51 -14.61
C ALA A 105 -9.74 4.50 -13.73
N SER A 106 -10.31 3.31 -13.51
CA SER A 106 -11.51 3.05 -12.69
C SER A 106 -11.28 3.18 -11.18
N PHE A 107 -10.03 3.27 -10.72
CA PHE A 107 -9.72 3.39 -9.28
C PHE A 107 -9.52 4.85 -8.90
N SER A 108 -10.06 5.27 -7.76
CA SER A 108 -9.68 6.54 -7.14
C SER A 108 -8.28 6.43 -6.54
N TYR A 109 -7.62 7.56 -6.29
CA TYR A 109 -6.34 7.56 -5.57
C TYR A 109 -6.47 6.97 -4.16
N VAL A 110 -7.59 7.23 -3.46
CA VAL A 110 -7.85 6.64 -2.15
C VAL A 110 -7.88 5.11 -2.22
N ARG A 111 -8.58 4.54 -3.21
CA ARG A 111 -8.56 3.08 -3.43
C ARG A 111 -7.15 2.59 -3.74
N GLY A 112 -6.42 3.28 -4.61
CA GLY A 112 -5.03 2.93 -4.94
C GLY A 112 -4.11 2.91 -3.72
N ALA A 113 -4.18 3.92 -2.87
CA ALA A 113 -3.32 4.04 -1.68
C ALA A 113 -3.65 3.03 -0.58
N ALA A 114 -4.86 2.44 -0.58
CA ALA A 114 -5.26 1.45 0.43
C ALA A 114 -4.71 0.03 0.16
N LEU A 115 -4.15 -0.22 -1.03
CA LEU A 115 -3.71 -1.54 -1.47
C LEU A 115 -2.28 -1.93 -1.08
N PRO A 116 -1.24 -1.08 -1.20
CA PRO A 116 0.13 -1.57 -1.36
C PRO A 116 0.63 -2.41 -0.18
N THR A 117 0.61 -1.90 1.06
CA THR A 117 1.10 -2.67 2.21
C THR A 117 0.22 -3.89 2.49
N THR A 118 -1.09 -3.72 2.47
CA THR A 118 -2.04 -4.78 2.88
C THR A 118 -2.06 -5.95 1.90
N PHE A 119 -2.19 -5.68 0.59
CA PHE A 119 -2.24 -6.73 -0.44
C PHE A 119 -0.89 -7.38 -0.67
N VAL A 120 0.23 -6.63 -0.66
CA VAL A 120 1.56 -7.24 -0.81
C VAL A 120 1.86 -8.14 0.39
N THR A 121 1.52 -7.72 1.60
CA THR A 121 1.72 -8.54 2.81
C THR A 121 0.90 -9.83 2.73
N ALA A 122 -0.39 -9.73 2.42
CA ALA A 122 -1.27 -10.89 2.30
C ALA A 122 -0.84 -11.84 1.16
N TYR A 123 -0.47 -11.29 0.00
CA TYR A 123 -0.02 -12.07 -1.14
C TYR A 123 1.27 -12.83 -0.82
N GLN A 124 2.24 -12.18 -0.16
CA GLN A 124 3.47 -12.84 0.26
C GLN A 124 3.21 -13.93 1.31
N ALA A 125 2.31 -13.68 2.27
CA ALA A 125 1.93 -14.67 3.27
C ALA A 125 1.35 -15.95 2.64
N LEU A 126 0.57 -15.83 1.58
CA LEU A 126 0.03 -16.98 0.84
C LEU A 126 1.10 -17.65 -0.03
N THR A 127 1.75 -16.88 -0.90
CA THR A 127 2.57 -17.42 -1.99
C THR A 127 3.98 -17.86 -1.58
N LYS A 128 4.61 -17.18 -0.61
CA LYS A 128 5.97 -17.55 -0.17
C LYS A 128 5.98 -18.71 0.82
N HIS A 129 4.83 -19.07 1.38
CA HIS A 129 4.68 -20.12 2.37
C HIS A 129 3.90 -21.34 1.84
N GLY A 130 3.79 -21.46 0.52
CA GLY A 130 3.40 -22.71 -0.13
C GLY A 130 1.90 -22.95 -0.26
N PHE A 131 1.04 -21.94 -0.12
CA PHE A 131 -0.37 -22.08 -0.45
C PHE A 131 -0.55 -22.55 -1.91
N GLN A 132 -1.40 -23.55 -2.11
CA GLN A 132 -1.79 -24.07 -3.42
C GLN A 132 -3.31 -24.05 -3.57
N ALA A 133 -3.77 -23.93 -4.82
CA ALA A 133 -5.18 -24.06 -5.16
C ALA A 133 -5.77 -25.37 -4.60
N GLY A 134 -7.01 -25.32 -4.12
CA GLY A 134 -7.71 -26.45 -3.47
C GLY A 134 -7.48 -26.57 -1.97
N GLN A 135 -6.55 -25.80 -1.38
CA GLN A 135 -6.35 -25.77 0.08
C GLN A 135 -7.34 -24.83 0.78
N SER A 136 -7.59 -25.07 2.07
CA SER A 136 -8.35 -24.17 2.95
C SER A 136 -7.42 -23.15 3.62
N VAL A 137 -7.91 -21.93 3.88
CA VAL A 137 -7.16 -20.85 4.54
C VAL A 137 -7.92 -20.32 5.76
N LEU A 138 -7.26 -20.24 6.91
CA LEU A 138 -7.77 -19.52 8.09
C LEU A 138 -7.15 -18.12 8.14
N VAL A 139 -7.99 -17.08 8.18
CA VAL A 139 -7.58 -15.68 8.25
C VAL A 139 -7.93 -15.11 9.62
N ILE A 140 -6.92 -14.91 10.46
CA ILE A 140 -7.07 -14.26 11.77
C ILE A 140 -7.05 -12.74 11.57
N GLY A 141 -8.01 -12.03 12.19
CA GLY A 141 -8.16 -10.59 11.99
C GLY A 141 -8.73 -10.27 10.60
N ALA A 142 -9.69 -11.07 10.15
CA ALA A 142 -10.30 -11.04 8.82
C ALA A 142 -10.85 -9.66 8.39
N SER A 143 -11.26 -8.84 9.35
CA SER A 143 -11.79 -7.49 9.09
C SER A 143 -10.72 -6.39 9.04
N GLY A 144 -9.46 -6.70 9.34
CA GLY A 144 -8.34 -5.77 9.21
C GLY A 144 -7.82 -5.67 7.78
N GLY A 145 -6.97 -4.66 7.49
CA GLY A 145 -6.50 -4.40 6.12
C GLY A 145 -5.82 -5.60 5.44
N CYS A 146 -4.88 -6.28 6.11
CA CYS A 146 -4.28 -7.50 5.55
C CYS A 146 -5.26 -8.68 5.51
N GLY A 147 -6.20 -8.76 6.46
CA GLY A 147 -7.20 -9.83 6.52
C GLY A 147 -8.18 -9.75 5.35
N THR A 148 -8.69 -8.55 5.05
CA THR A 148 -9.62 -8.33 3.94
C THR A 148 -8.94 -8.61 2.59
N ALA A 149 -7.66 -8.25 2.45
CA ALA A 149 -6.84 -8.57 1.29
C ALA A 149 -6.59 -10.08 1.17
N ALA A 150 -6.24 -10.76 2.28
CA ALA A 150 -5.99 -12.20 2.30
C ALA A 150 -7.20 -13.03 1.88
N ILE A 151 -8.41 -12.64 2.29
CA ILE A 151 -9.64 -13.33 1.88
C ILE A 151 -9.81 -13.28 0.35
N GLN A 152 -9.74 -12.08 -0.21
CA GLN A 152 -9.93 -11.87 -1.65
C GLN A 152 -8.84 -12.57 -2.47
N LEU A 153 -7.58 -12.48 -2.02
CA LEU A 153 -6.44 -13.13 -2.68
C LEU A 153 -6.52 -14.65 -2.58
N ALA A 154 -6.82 -15.21 -1.41
CA ALA A 154 -6.95 -16.66 -1.24
C ALA A 154 -8.03 -17.23 -2.17
N LYS A 155 -9.18 -16.55 -2.29
CA LYS A 155 -10.23 -16.92 -3.26
C LYS A 155 -9.75 -16.82 -4.70
N GLY A 156 -9.15 -15.69 -5.09
CA GLY A 156 -8.61 -15.49 -6.44
C GLY A 156 -7.50 -16.50 -6.82
N LEU A 157 -6.76 -17.00 -5.83
CA LEU A 157 -5.74 -18.04 -5.99
C LEU A 157 -6.28 -19.48 -5.90
N GLY A 158 -7.60 -19.66 -5.78
CA GLY A 158 -8.25 -20.95 -5.85
C GLY A 158 -8.38 -21.71 -4.53
N ALA A 159 -8.44 -21.02 -3.38
CA ALA A 159 -8.71 -21.67 -2.10
C ALA A 159 -10.07 -22.40 -2.12
N ARG A 160 -10.10 -23.65 -1.66
CA ARG A 160 -11.34 -24.43 -1.51
C ARG A 160 -12.26 -23.79 -0.50
N GLU A 161 -11.69 -23.27 0.58
CA GLU A 161 -12.42 -22.67 1.69
C GLU A 161 -11.59 -21.55 2.31
N VAL A 162 -12.27 -20.50 2.77
CA VAL A 162 -11.64 -19.40 3.52
C VAL A 162 -12.47 -19.18 4.77
N VAL A 163 -11.84 -19.35 5.94
CA VAL A 163 -12.46 -19.13 7.24
C VAL A 163 -11.90 -17.83 7.81
N GLY A 164 -12.76 -16.84 8.05
CA GLY A 164 -12.37 -15.55 8.61
C GLY A 164 -12.71 -15.44 10.10
N VAL A 165 -11.73 -15.05 10.93
CA VAL A 165 -11.96 -14.75 12.35
C VAL A 165 -12.10 -13.24 12.53
N CYS A 166 -13.28 -12.80 12.98
CA CYS A 166 -13.58 -11.40 13.26
C CYS A 166 -14.59 -11.28 14.42
N SER A 167 -14.79 -10.06 14.91
CA SER A 167 -15.88 -9.79 15.87
C SER A 167 -17.23 -9.80 15.17
N LYS A 168 -18.31 -10.03 15.92
CA LYS A 168 -19.69 -10.03 15.39
C LYS A 168 -20.04 -8.78 14.59
N ALA A 169 -19.58 -7.61 15.05
CA ALA A 169 -19.81 -6.33 14.37
C ALA A 169 -19.19 -6.23 12.96
N ASN A 170 -18.21 -7.09 12.63
CA ASN A 170 -17.54 -7.10 11.33
C ASN A 170 -17.95 -8.29 10.45
N GLU A 171 -18.89 -9.11 10.90
CA GLU A 171 -19.27 -10.33 10.18
C GLU A 171 -19.79 -10.03 8.78
N GLU A 172 -20.68 -9.05 8.63
CA GLU A 172 -21.22 -8.64 7.33
C GLU A 172 -20.12 -8.18 6.37
N LEU A 173 -19.18 -7.36 6.85
CA LEU A 173 -18.01 -6.96 6.06
C LEU A 173 -17.24 -8.19 5.58
N VAL A 174 -16.88 -9.10 6.49
CA VAL A 174 -16.04 -10.27 6.15
C VAL A 174 -16.75 -11.21 5.17
N LEU A 175 -18.06 -11.41 5.33
CA LEU A 175 -18.86 -12.22 4.41
C LEU A 175 -18.99 -11.57 3.03
N SER A 176 -19.13 -10.24 2.94
CA SER A 176 -19.22 -9.56 1.64
C SER A 176 -17.97 -9.72 0.76
N LEU A 177 -16.81 -10.04 1.34
CA LEU A 177 -15.54 -10.15 0.62
C LEU A 177 -15.41 -11.45 -0.19
N VAL A 178 -16.24 -12.45 0.06
CA VAL A 178 -16.21 -13.72 -0.68
C VAL A 178 -17.10 -13.73 -1.93
N ASP A 179 -18.01 -12.76 -2.05
CA ASP A 179 -19.04 -12.73 -3.10
C ASP A 179 -18.62 -11.96 -4.37
N HIS A 180 -17.40 -11.40 -4.40
CA HIS A 180 -16.89 -10.58 -5.50
C HIS A 180 -15.78 -11.22 -6.35
N GLY A 181 -15.62 -12.55 -6.29
CA GLY A 181 -14.74 -13.25 -7.22
C GLY A 181 -15.20 -13.11 -8.68
N PRO A 182 -14.29 -13.05 -9.68
CA PRO A 182 -14.69 -13.15 -11.07
C PRO A 182 -15.48 -14.44 -11.25
N ARG A 183 -16.70 -14.33 -11.79
CA ARG A 183 -17.43 -15.51 -12.26
C ARG A 183 -16.53 -16.16 -13.32
N VAL A 184 -16.16 -17.41 -13.09
CA VAL A 184 -15.46 -18.24 -14.08
C VAL A 184 -16.23 -18.11 -15.39
N GLY A 185 -15.65 -17.46 -16.41
CA GLY A 185 -16.24 -17.36 -17.75
C GLY A 185 -16.49 -15.97 -18.36
N GLN A 186 -16.00 -14.86 -17.80
CA GLN A 186 -15.94 -13.60 -18.58
C GLN A 186 -14.52 -13.34 -19.13
N PRO A 187 -14.37 -13.15 -20.45
CA PRO A 187 -13.08 -12.79 -21.04
C PRO A 187 -12.70 -11.36 -20.68
N LEU A 188 -11.37 -11.11 -20.65
CA LEU A 188 -10.75 -9.79 -20.54
C LEU A 188 -11.11 -8.91 -21.75
#